data_AF-A0A9W8ZCA2-F1
#
_entry.id   AF-A0A9W8ZCA2-F1
#
_cell.length_a   1.000
_cell.length_b   1.000
_cell.length_c   1.000
_cell.angle_alpha   90.00
_cell.angle_beta   90.00
_cell.angle_gamma   90.00
#
_symmetry.space_group_name_H-M   'P 1'
#
loop_
_entity.id
_entity.type
_entity.pdbx_description
1 polymer ?
#
loop_
_entity_poly.entity_id
_entity_poly.type
_entity_poly.pdbx_seq_one_letter_code
_entity_poly.pdbx_strand_id
1 'polypeptide(L)'
;MADTIEDVEMETQDIEQETPPDNVFIAPSIYKDDVLAGKSYSHFSPIPQQIADDMTTECVLGVDEAGRGPVLGPMVYALFYLPLPIHHSLLAETHHFDDSKVLTPEVRSNLMRTLCTPGTDLHAAGGWATRSLSAQDISAHMLSPNQYNLNAQAMDATIDLIKGVLARGVNVKEIYIDTIGKPEVYQKKLERIWPTISITVAKKADSLYPVVSAASVCAKVTRDAALDVCYELYHTPEEAATHAKKEGEVKIAWGSGYPSDARTSTWLKANMDPVFGWGNECRFSWGTAKELLEGKKADLSIDWPVEDDGDDMRMTDFFSGGEKKGDELVEWFGKRVTVEMEAF
;
A
#
# COMPACT_ATOMS: atom_id res chain seq x y z
N MET A 1 14.29 17.92 -4.87
CA MET A 1 13.31 17.39 -5.84
C MET A 1 12.94 15.99 -5.39
N ALA A 2 11.65 15.74 -5.11
CA ALA A 2 11.18 14.41 -4.74
C ALA A 2 11.26 13.47 -5.96
N ASP A 3 11.78 12.26 -5.76
CA ASP A 3 11.82 11.22 -6.79
C ASP A 3 10.38 10.84 -7.18
N THR A 4 9.92 11.30 -8.34
CA THR A 4 8.65 10.88 -8.94
C THR A 4 8.72 9.40 -9.30
N ILE A 5 7.70 8.63 -8.90
CA ILE A 5 7.52 7.27 -9.40
C ILE A 5 7.04 7.39 -10.85
N GLU A 6 7.82 6.84 -11.78
CA GLU A 6 7.36 6.62 -13.15
C GLU A 6 6.18 5.65 -13.13
N ASP A 7 5.12 5.99 -13.85
CA ASP A 7 3.91 5.19 -13.90
C ASP A 7 4.20 3.80 -14.48
N VAL A 8 3.67 2.77 -13.84
CA VAL A 8 3.81 1.39 -14.32
C VAL A 8 2.87 1.19 -15.51
N GLU A 9 3.42 1.06 -16.72
CA GLU A 9 2.65 0.63 -17.89
C GLU A 9 2.21 -0.82 -17.73
N MET A 10 0.92 -1.09 -17.95
CA MET A 10 0.33 -2.42 -17.88
C MET A 10 -0.31 -2.80 -19.20
N GLU A 11 -0.21 -4.07 -19.58
CA GLU A 11 -0.96 -4.60 -20.72
C GLU A 11 -2.44 -4.75 -20.36
N THR A 12 -3.32 -4.73 -21.38
CA THR A 12 -4.79 -4.78 -21.18
C THR A 12 -5.24 -5.99 -20.38
N GLN A 13 -4.59 -7.15 -20.56
CA GLN A 13 -4.92 -8.38 -19.82
C GLN A 13 -4.59 -8.26 -18.33
N ASP A 14 -3.49 -7.60 -17.99
CA ASP A 14 -3.11 -7.39 -16.58
C ASP A 14 -4.05 -6.36 -15.92
N ILE A 15 -4.51 -5.35 -16.66
CA ILE A 15 -5.50 -4.37 -16.17
C ILE A 15 -6.81 -5.06 -15.78
N GLU A 16 -7.28 -6.03 -16.57
CA GLU A 16 -8.50 -6.80 -16.24
C GLU A 16 -8.32 -7.62 -14.96
N GLN A 17 -7.15 -8.24 -14.74
CA GLN A 17 -6.86 -9.02 -13.53
C GLN A 17 -6.71 -8.17 -12.25
N GLU A 18 -6.26 -6.92 -12.41
CA GLU A 18 -6.09 -5.94 -11.34
C GLU A 18 -7.33 -5.06 -11.10
N THR A 19 -8.35 -5.18 -11.97
CA THR A 19 -9.65 -4.53 -11.74
C THR A 19 -10.38 -5.33 -10.66
N PRO A 20 -10.81 -4.70 -9.56
CA PRO A 20 -11.56 -5.42 -8.54
C PRO A 20 -12.87 -5.98 -9.13
N PRO A 21 -13.27 -7.21 -8.75
CA PRO A 21 -14.54 -7.80 -9.19
C PRO A 21 -15.74 -7.11 -8.53
N ASP A 22 -16.91 -7.18 -9.16
CA ASP A 22 -18.13 -6.47 -8.69
C ASP A 22 -18.62 -6.91 -7.28
N ASN A 23 -18.13 -8.03 -6.74
CA ASN A 23 -18.54 -8.60 -5.44
C ASN A 23 -17.32 -9.12 -4.64
N VAL A 24 -16.32 -8.26 -4.41
CA VAL A 24 -15.19 -8.62 -3.54
C VAL A 24 -15.69 -9.01 -2.15
N PHE A 25 -15.13 -10.08 -1.60
CA PHE A 25 -15.39 -10.42 -0.21
C PHE A 25 -14.79 -9.37 0.74
N ILE A 26 -15.64 -8.69 1.51
CA ILE A 26 -15.20 -7.75 2.54
C ILE A 26 -14.66 -8.53 3.75
N ALA A 27 -13.34 -8.66 3.81
CA ALA A 27 -12.66 -9.35 4.90
C ALA A 27 -12.69 -8.54 6.22
N PRO A 28 -12.50 -9.19 7.39
CA PRO A 28 -12.40 -8.51 8.69
C PRO A 28 -11.25 -7.50 8.80
N SER A 29 -10.31 -7.51 7.85
CA SER A 29 -9.24 -6.53 7.70
C SER A 29 -9.69 -5.18 7.13
N ILE A 30 -10.95 -5.02 6.72
CA ILE A 30 -11.45 -3.76 6.16
C ILE A 30 -12.04 -2.90 7.27
N TYR A 31 -11.27 -1.91 7.73
CA TYR A 31 -11.73 -0.91 8.67
C TYR A 31 -12.24 0.31 7.90
N LYS A 32 -13.55 0.30 7.57
CA LYS A 32 -14.16 1.31 6.68
C LYS A 32 -13.84 2.75 7.09
N ASP A 33 -13.99 3.07 8.38
CA ASP A 33 -13.73 4.43 8.88
C ASP A 33 -12.28 4.87 8.69
N ASP A 34 -11.31 3.96 8.87
CA ASP A 34 -9.89 4.26 8.66
C ASP A 34 -9.54 4.37 7.18
N VAL A 35 -10.14 3.53 6.31
CA VAL A 35 -9.99 3.63 4.85
C VAL A 35 -10.49 4.98 4.34
N LEU A 36 -11.71 5.37 4.71
CA LEU A 36 -12.32 6.63 4.31
C LEU A 36 -11.57 7.85 4.88
N ALA A 37 -11.05 7.73 6.10
CA ALA A 37 -10.25 8.76 6.73
C ALA A 37 -8.80 8.85 6.21
N GLY A 38 -8.39 7.98 5.27
CA GLY A 38 -7.04 7.99 4.70
C GLY A 38 -5.96 7.52 5.66
N LYS A 39 -6.28 6.71 6.67
CA LYS A 39 -5.31 6.23 7.67
C LYS A 39 -4.70 4.90 7.28
N SER A 40 -3.38 4.78 7.39
CA SER A 40 -2.74 3.46 7.34
C SER A 40 -3.00 2.68 8.63
N TYR A 41 -3.40 1.42 8.52
CA TYR A 41 -3.62 0.54 9.69
C TYR A 41 -3.08 -0.88 9.48
N SER A 42 -3.08 -1.68 10.56
CA SER A 42 -2.75 -3.11 10.52
C SER A 42 -3.91 -3.94 11.06
N HIS A 43 -4.12 -5.11 10.47
CA HIS A 43 -5.03 -6.14 10.98
C HIS A 43 -4.25 -7.41 11.25
N PHE A 44 -4.54 -8.07 12.36
CA PHE A 44 -3.98 -9.38 12.70
C PHE A 44 -5.14 -10.32 13.04
N SER A 45 -5.25 -11.44 12.33
CA SER A 45 -6.21 -12.47 12.67
C SER A 45 -5.91 -13.04 14.06
N PRO A 46 -6.88 -13.62 14.79
CA PRO A 46 -6.61 -14.44 15.96
C PRO A 46 -5.55 -15.51 15.65
N ILE A 47 -4.76 -15.92 16.67
CA ILE A 47 -3.83 -17.04 16.50
C ILE A 47 -4.68 -18.29 16.25
N PRO A 48 -4.42 -19.07 15.19
CA PRO A 48 -5.17 -20.28 14.90
C PRO A 48 -5.09 -21.27 16.05
N GLN A 49 -6.18 -22.00 16.31
CA GLN A 49 -6.27 -22.90 17.46
C GLN A 49 -5.13 -23.92 17.49
N GLN A 50 -4.75 -24.47 16.34
CA GLN A 50 -3.66 -25.45 16.24
C GLN A 50 -2.30 -24.90 16.71
N ILE A 51 -2.06 -23.59 16.54
CA ILE A 51 -0.84 -22.93 17.01
C ILE A 51 -1.03 -22.46 18.47
N ALA A 52 -2.22 -21.99 18.82
CA ALA A 52 -2.53 -21.53 20.17
C ALA A 52 -2.48 -22.66 21.22
N ASP A 53 -2.82 -23.89 20.83
CA ASP A 53 -2.75 -25.09 21.68
C ASP A 53 -1.31 -25.49 22.01
N ASP A 54 -0.37 -25.26 21.08
CA ASP A 54 1.05 -25.49 21.27
C ASP A 54 1.88 -24.40 20.58
N MET A 55 2.23 -23.36 21.33
CA MET A 55 3.05 -22.23 20.87
C MET A 55 4.49 -22.63 20.51
N THR A 56 4.92 -23.86 20.77
CA THR A 56 6.21 -24.37 20.31
C THR A 56 6.17 -24.88 18.87
N THR A 57 4.98 -25.01 18.28
CA THR A 57 4.78 -25.43 16.89
C THR A 57 5.56 -24.54 15.93
N GLU A 58 6.49 -25.15 15.20
CA GLU A 58 7.28 -24.45 14.19
C GLU A 58 6.40 -24.05 13.00
N CYS A 59 6.42 -22.77 12.67
CA CYS A 59 5.60 -22.20 11.61
C CYS A 59 6.44 -21.69 10.44
N VAL A 60 5.87 -21.78 9.25
CA VAL A 60 6.34 -21.08 8.05
C VAL A 60 5.47 -19.84 7.83
N LEU A 61 6.06 -18.79 7.27
CA LEU A 61 5.41 -17.51 7.00
C LEU A 61 5.73 -17.05 5.57
N GLY A 62 4.71 -16.60 4.85
CA GLY A 62 4.81 -15.98 3.53
C GLY A 62 4.43 -14.51 3.61
N VAL A 63 5.09 -13.66 2.82
CA VAL A 63 4.76 -12.23 2.68
C VAL A 63 4.66 -11.87 1.21
N ASP A 64 3.61 -11.11 0.87
CA ASP A 64 3.41 -10.53 -0.45
C ASP A 64 2.70 -9.17 -0.34
N GLU A 65 2.66 -8.42 -1.43
CA GLU A 65 1.97 -7.13 -1.54
C GLU A 65 0.95 -7.07 -2.68
N ALA A 66 0.07 -6.07 -2.61
CA ALA A 66 -0.82 -5.70 -3.70
C ALA A 66 -0.98 -4.19 -3.78
N GLY A 67 -1.22 -3.67 -4.99
CA GLY A 67 -1.46 -2.24 -5.20
C GLY A 67 -0.20 -1.38 -5.08
N ARG A 68 0.95 -1.85 -5.58
CA ARG A 68 2.16 -1.03 -5.64
C ARG A 68 2.09 0.10 -6.67
N GLY A 69 1.68 -0.22 -7.90
CA GLY A 69 1.66 0.74 -9.02
C GLY A 69 0.44 1.67 -9.21
N PRO A 70 -0.76 1.41 -8.66
CA PRO A 70 -1.93 2.24 -8.94
C PRO A 70 -1.80 3.64 -8.32
N VAL A 71 -2.40 4.62 -8.98
CA VAL A 71 -2.52 6.01 -8.52
C VAL A 71 -3.71 6.18 -7.58
N LEU A 72 -4.69 5.28 -7.62
CA LEU A 72 -5.81 5.24 -6.68
C LEU A 72 -5.69 4.08 -5.68
N GLY A 73 -6.12 4.34 -4.46
CA GLY A 73 -6.26 3.35 -3.39
C GLY A 73 -4.98 3.03 -2.63
N PRO A 74 -5.09 2.19 -1.58
CA PRO A 74 -3.97 1.86 -0.72
C PRO A 74 -3.00 0.85 -1.35
N MET A 75 -1.80 0.75 -0.80
CA MET A 75 -0.88 -0.36 -1.01
C MET A 75 -1.00 -1.30 0.18
N VAL A 76 -1.28 -2.58 -0.06
CA VAL A 76 -1.52 -3.56 1.01
C VAL A 76 -0.39 -4.57 1.04
N TYR A 77 0.29 -4.65 2.17
CA TYR A 77 1.15 -5.78 2.52
C TYR A 77 0.34 -6.82 3.28
N ALA A 78 0.58 -8.09 3.01
CA ALA A 78 0.00 -9.17 3.77
C ALA A 78 1.02 -10.24 4.11
N LEU A 79 0.75 -10.94 5.20
CA LEU A 79 1.43 -12.19 5.51
C LEU A 79 0.42 -13.29 5.81
N PHE A 80 0.86 -14.52 5.62
CA PHE A 80 0.14 -15.72 6.01
C PHE A 80 1.12 -16.67 6.69
N TYR A 81 0.70 -17.34 7.76
CA TYR A 81 1.53 -18.28 8.49
C TYR A 81 0.72 -19.49 8.98
N LEU A 82 1.37 -20.64 9.03
CA LEU A 82 0.78 -21.92 9.46
C LEU A 82 1.87 -22.91 9.88
N PRO A 83 1.52 -24.02 10.56
CA PRO A 83 2.49 -25.04 10.95
C PRO A 83 3.27 -25.58 9.75
N LEU A 84 4.59 -25.66 9.92
CA LEU A 84 5.55 -26.08 8.90
C LEU A 84 5.21 -27.48 8.32
N PRO A 85 4.83 -28.50 9.11
CA PRO A 85 4.58 -29.84 8.55
C PRO A 85 3.40 -29.94 7.57
N ILE A 86 2.42 -29.03 7.65
CA ILE A 86 1.18 -29.12 6.87
C ILE A 86 1.11 -28.11 5.73
N HIS A 87 2.05 -27.17 5.65
CA HIS A 87 1.90 -25.99 4.80
C HIS A 87 1.72 -26.37 3.32
N HIS A 88 2.46 -27.36 2.83
CA HIS A 88 2.41 -27.74 1.42
C HIS A 88 1.13 -28.53 1.11
N SER A 89 0.82 -29.55 1.91
CA SER A 89 -0.38 -30.37 1.74
C SER A 89 -1.68 -29.55 1.85
N LEU A 90 -1.73 -28.59 2.78
CA LEU A 90 -2.92 -27.76 2.96
C LEU A 90 -3.03 -26.72 1.84
N LEU A 91 -1.98 -25.96 1.58
CA LEU A 91 -2.07 -24.84 0.66
C LEU A 91 -2.03 -25.28 -0.82
N ALA A 92 -1.08 -26.11 -1.23
CA ALA A 92 -0.93 -26.49 -2.64
C ALA A 92 -1.88 -27.64 -3.03
N GLU A 93 -1.93 -28.71 -2.25
CA GLU A 93 -2.66 -29.92 -2.64
C GLU A 93 -4.16 -29.81 -2.37
N THR A 94 -4.57 -29.21 -1.24
CA THR A 94 -5.98 -29.14 -0.83
C THR A 94 -6.69 -27.90 -1.37
N HIS A 95 -6.06 -26.72 -1.24
CA HIS A 95 -6.68 -25.43 -1.58
C HIS A 95 -6.14 -24.79 -2.86
N HIS A 96 -5.16 -25.42 -3.51
CA HIS A 96 -4.61 -24.98 -4.80
C HIS A 96 -4.14 -23.51 -4.80
N PHE A 97 -3.41 -23.12 -3.76
CA PHE A 97 -2.63 -21.87 -3.74
C PHE A 97 -1.39 -22.00 -4.64
N ASP A 98 -1.55 -22.35 -5.91
CA ASP A 98 -0.49 -22.35 -6.92
C ASP A 98 -0.75 -21.29 -8.00
N ASP A 99 0.33 -20.61 -8.39
CA ASP A 99 0.40 -19.57 -9.44
C ASP A 99 -0.71 -18.50 -9.43
N SER A 100 -0.46 -17.36 -8.78
CA SER A 100 -1.42 -16.25 -8.60
C SER A 100 -2.04 -15.71 -9.90
N LYS A 101 -1.38 -15.95 -11.05
CA LYS A 101 -1.86 -15.58 -12.39
C LYS A 101 -2.99 -16.46 -12.91
N VAL A 102 -3.23 -17.62 -12.28
CA VAL A 102 -4.31 -18.57 -12.60
C VAL A 102 -5.53 -18.36 -11.70
N LEU A 103 -5.36 -17.83 -10.49
CA LEU A 103 -6.45 -17.61 -9.54
C LEU A 103 -7.31 -16.42 -9.96
N THR A 104 -8.55 -16.69 -10.41
CA THR A 104 -9.51 -15.63 -10.74
C THR A 104 -9.90 -14.82 -9.49
N PRO A 105 -10.36 -13.57 -9.65
CA PRO A 105 -10.78 -12.75 -8.51
C PRO A 105 -11.85 -13.41 -7.62
N GLU A 106 -12.76 -14.20 -8.19
CA GLU A 106 -13.77 -14.95 -7.47
C GLU A 106 -13.15 -16.08 -6.62
N VAL A 107 -12.17 -16.79 -7.18
CA VAL A 107 -11.44 -17.84 -6.45
C VAL A 107 -10.68 -17.24 -5.28
N ARG A 108 -9.97 -16.11 -5.50
CA ARG A 108 -9.28 -15.38 -4.42
C ARG A 108 -10.24 -14.96 -3.32
N SER A 109 -11.40 -14.42 -3.67
CA SER A 109 -12.43 -14.02 -2.70
C SER A 109 -12.98 -15.21 -1.91
N ASN A 110 -13.18 -16.36 -2.55
CA ASN A 110 -13.61 -17.59 -1.87
C ASN A 110 -12.54 -18.15 -0.94
N LEU A 111 -11.27 -18.18 -1.35
CA LEU A 111 -10.15 -18.61 -0.50
C LEU A 111 -10.02 -17.71 0.73
N MET A 112 -10.09 -16.39 0.55
CA MET A 112 -10.08 -15.43 1.66
C MET A 112 -11.28 -15.64 2.60
N ARG A 113 -12.47 -15.91 2.05
CA ARG A 113 -13.66 -16.23 2.85
C ARG A 113 -13.46 -17.49 3.67
N THR A 114 -12.94 -18.56 3.08
CA THR A 114 -12.65 -19.83 3.79
C THR A 114 -11.69 -19.58 4.94
N LEU A 115 -10.62 -18.82 4.70
CA LEU A 115 -9.61 -18.43 5.69
C LEU A 115 -10.20 -17.56 6.82
N CYS A 116 -11.23 -16.76 6.56
CA CYS A 116 -11.92 -15.95 7.57
C CYS A 116 -13.08 -16.66 8.29
N THR A 117 -13.50 -17.84 7.82
CA THR A 117 -14.71 -18.51 8.33
C THR A 117 -14.35 -19.56 9.38
N PRO A 118 -14.86 -19.44 10.63
CA PRO A 118 -14.63 -20.46 11.66
C PRO A 118 -15.14 -21.83 11.24
N GLY A 119 -14.36 -22.87 11.56
CA GLY A 119 -14.69 -24.27 11.25
C GLY A 119 -14.13 -24.80 9.93
N THR A 120 -13.51 -23.94 9.11
CA THR A 120 -12.71 -24.38 7.97
C THR A 120 -11.31 -24.83 8.45
N ASP A 121 -10.68 -25.68 7.65
CA ASP A 121 -9.30 -26.14 7.87
C ASP A 121 -8.30 -24.99 7.75
N LEU A 122 -8.44 -24.09 6.76
CA LEU A 122 -7.60 -22.89 6.62
C LEU A 122 -7.68 -21.99 7.83
N HIS A 123 -8.88 -21.71 8.36
CA HIS A 123 -9.03 -20.89 9.56
C HIS A 123 -8.45 -21.57 10.81
N ALA A 124 -8.57 -22.90 10.90
CA ALA A 124 -8.08 -23.65 12.06
C ALA A 124 -6.54 -23.75 12.10
N ALA A 125 -5.90 -23.81 10.94
CA ALA A 125 -4.46 -24.01 10.78
C ALA A 125 -3.67 -22.72 10.53
N GLY A 126 -4.27 -21.76 9.83
CA GLY A 126 -3.57 -20.62 9.23
C GLY A 126 -3.97 -19.27 9.82
N GLY A 127 -2.97 -18.48 10.19
CA GLY A 127 -3.12 -17.10 10.64
C GLY A 127 -2.63 -16.14 9.57
N TRP A 128 -3.14 -14.91 9.59
CA TRP A 128 -2.82 -13.91 8.59
C TRP A 128 -2.83 -12.51 9.19
N ALA A 129 -2.15 -11.59 8.51
CA ALA A 129 -2.15 -10.18 8.89
C ALA A 129 -2.00 -9.32 7.65
N THR A 130 -2.52 -8.10 7.71
CA THR A 130 -2.38 -7.11 6.64
C THR A 130 -1.95 -5.77 7.20
N ARG A 131 -1.18 -5.02 6.40
CA ARG A 131 -0.81 -3.63 6.63
C ARG A 131 -1.27 -2.85 5.42
N SER A 132 -2.29 -2.02 5.60
CA SER A 132 -2.77 -1.10 4.57
C SER A 132 -2.02 0.22 4.71
N LEU A 133 -1.28 0.60 3.67
CA LEU A 133 -0.65 1.90 3.53
C LEU A 133 -1.59 2.79 2.69
N SER A 134 -2.16 3.82 3.29
CA SER A 134 -3.12 4.69 2.62
C SER A 134 -2.44 5.52 1.52
N ALA A 135 -3.21 5.89 0.50
CA ALA A 135 -2.70 6.77 -0.56
C ALA A 135 -2.24 8.13 -0.02
N GLN A 136 -2.93 8.64 1.01
CA GLN A 136 -2.55 9.83 1.75
C GLN A 136 -1.18 9.68 2.43
N ASP A 137 -0.97 8.63 3.23
CA ASP A 137 0.30 8.43 3.94
C ASP A 137 1.45 8.19 2.97
N ILE A 138 1.22 7.40 1.90
CA ILE A 138 2.23 7.19 0.86
C ILE A 138 2.66 8.54 0.26
N SER A 139 1.68 9.38 -0.12
CA SER A 139 1.95 10.68 -0.72
C SER A 139 2.66 11.62 0.24
N ALA A 140 2.20 11.71 1.49
CA ALA A 140 2.78 12.57 2.52
C ALA A 140 4.25 12.25 2.79
N HIS A 141 4.58 10.96 2.89
CA HIS A 141 5.96 10.52 3.11
C HIS A 141 6.86 10.67 1.88
N MET A 142 6.32 10.48 0.67
CA MET A 142 7.08 10.61 -0.57
C MET A 142 7.33 12.07 -0.98
N LEU A 143 6.40 12.97 -0.66
CA LEU A 143 6.51 14.41 -0.94
C LEU A 143 7.15 15.20 0.21
N SER A 144 7.43 14.53 1.34
CA SER A 144 8.15 15.11 2.48
C SER A 144 9.58 15.54 2.07
N PRO A 145 10.11 16.65 2.63
CA PRO A 145 11.51 17.04 2.45
C PRO A 145 12.50 15.94 2.86
N ASN A 146 12.18 15.22 3.94
CA ASN A 146 12.91 14.03 4.33
C ASN A 146 12.53 12.88 3.39
N GLN A 147 13.48 12.43 2.57
CA GLN A 147 13.26 11.37 1.57
C GLN A 147 12.93 10.02 2.22
N TYR A 148 11.64 9.72 2.38
CA TYR A 148 11.14 8.40 2.76
C TYR A 148 10.39 7.77 1.57
N ASN A 149 11.16 7.16 0.67
CA ASN A 149 10.63 6.61 -0.58
C ASN A 149 9.78 5.35 -0.39
N LEU A 150 9.06 4.96 -1.44
CA LEU A 150 8.15 3.81 -1.43
C LEU A 150 8.86 2.49 -1.09
N ASN A 151 10.13 2.30 -1.48
CA ASN A 151 10.88 1.08 -1.15
C ASN A 151 11.17 0.97 0.36
N ALA A 152 11.47 2.09 1.01
CA ALA A 152 11.66 2.13 2.45
C ALA A 152 10.33 1.88 3.18
N GLN A 153 9.25 2.55 2.74
CA GLN A 153 7.90 2.33 3.26
C GLN A 153 7.45 0.87 3.15
N ALA A 154 7.66 0.25 1.99
CA ALA A 154 7.40 -1.16 1.73
C ALA A 154 8.16 -2.10 2.69
N MET A 155 9.44 -1.82 2.89
CA MET A 155 10.30 -2.59 3.77
C MET A 155 9.85 -2.49 5.23
N ASP A 156 9.55 -1.29 5.70
CA ASP A 156 9.09 -1.06 7.08
C ASP A 156 7.72 -1.70 7.32
N ALA A 157 6.79 -1.63 6.35
CA ALA A 157 5.50 -2.32 6.42
C ALA A 157 5.64 -3.84 6.56
N THR A 158 6.54 -4.45 5.78
CA THR A 158 6.84 -5.88 5.89
C THR A 158 7.43 -6.21 7.26
N ILE A 159 8.40 -5.41 7.71
CA ILE A 159 9.07 -5.62 8.99
C ILE A 159 8.07 -5.54 10.16
N ASP A 160 7.19 -4.54 10.15
CA ASP A 160 6.20 -4.32 11.19
C ASP A 160 5.19 -5.46 11.29
N LEU A 161 4.76 -6.02 10.15
CA LEU A 161 3.90 -7.20 10.14
C LEU A 161 4.58 -8.42 10.76
N ILE A 162 5.81 -8.73 10.34
CA ILE A 162 6.57 -9.87 10.88
C ILE A 162 6.82 -9.66 12.38
N LYS A 163 7.24 -8.46 12.80
CA LYS A 163 7.40 -8.11 14.22
C LYS A 163 6.11 -8.34 15.00
N GLY A 164 4.97 -7.91 14.45
CA GLY A 164 3.66 -8.08 15.07
C GLY A 164 3.30 -9.55 15.31
N VAL A 165 3.56 -10.43 14.35
CA VAL A 165 3.34 -11.88 14.50
C VAL A 165 4.27 -12.50 15.54
N LEU A 166 5.56 -12.18 15.48
CA LEU A 166 6.56 -12.68 16.44
C LEU A 166 6.26 -12.22 17.88
N ALA A 167 5.83 -10.96 18.05
CA ALA A 167 5.46 -10.41 19.35
C ALA A 167 4.24 -11.10 19.97
N ARG A 168 3.40 -11.75 19.16
CA ARG A 168 2.27 -12.57 19.62
C ARG A 168 2.68 -14.00 20.01
N GLY A 169 3.98 -14.32 19.93
CA GLY A 169 4.56 -15.58 20.41
C GLY A 169 4.63 -16.69 19.37
N VAL A 170 4.24 -16.44 18.11
CA VAL A 170 4.28 -17.47 17.06
C VAL A 170 5.74 -17.88 16.77
N ASN A 171 6.04 -19.18 16.87
CA ASN A 171 7.37 -19.73 16.63
C ASN A 171 7.67 -19.89 15.13
N VAL A 172 7.95 -18.78 14.45
CA VAL A 172 8.30 -18.77 13.02
C VAL A 172 9.75 -19.23 12.82
N LYS A 173 9.95 -20.22 11.94
CA LYS A 173 11.28 -20.74 11.56
C LYS A 173 11.69 -20.40 10.14
N GLU A 174 10.73 -20.28 9.24
CA GLU A 174 10.96 -20.04 7.82
C GLU A 174 10.09 -18.87 7.35
N ILE A 175 10.70 -17.92 6.64
CA ILE A 175 10.02 -16.77 6.04
C ILE A 175 10.34 -16.73 4.54
N TYR A 176 9.30 -16.66 3.72
CA TYR A 176 9.37 -16.50 2.28
C TYR A 176 8.73 -15.17 1.89
N ILE A 177 9.40 -14.37 1.06
CA ILE A 177 8.96 -13.01 0.72
C ILE A 177 9.07 -12.81 -0.80
N ASP A 178 7.99 -12.31 -1.41
CA ASP A 178 8.06 -11.83 -2.79
C ASP A 178 8.72 -10.45 -2.87
N THR A 179 9.48 -10.21 -3.95
CA THR A 179 10.04 -8.89 -4.20
C THR A 179 10.12 -8.58 -5.68
N ILE A 180 9.91 -7.30 -5.99
CA ILE A 180 10.14 -6.74 -7.33
C ILE A 180 11.63 -6.34 -7.51
N GLY A 181 12.32 -6.04 -6.41
CA GLY A 181 13.67 -5.48 -6.37
C GLY A 181 14.80 -6.50 -6.46
N LYS A 182 15.97 -6.14 -5.91
CA LYS A 182 17.13 -7.04 -5.78
C LYS A 182 16.97 -7.89 -4.51
N PRO A 183 16.69 -9.20 -4.61
CA PRO A 183 16.39 -10.02 -3.45
C PRO A 183 17.54 -10.08 -2.43
N GLU A 184 18.79 -10.03 -2.90
CA GLU A 184 19.98 -10.22 -2.06
C GLU A 184 20.17 -9.08 -1.05
N VAL A 185 19.84 -7.85 -1.46
CA VAL A 185 19.93 -6.67 -0.57
C VAL A 185 18.84 -6.74 0.48
N TYR A 186 17.64 -7.14 0.08
CA TYR A 186 16.50 -7.21 0.99
C TYR A 186 16.69 -8.34 2.01
N GLN A 187 17.04 -9.54 1.53
CA GLN A 187 17.29 -10.71 2.38
C GLN A 187 18.36 -10.42 3.44
N LYS A 188 19.52 -9.87 3.04
CA LYS A 188 20.59 -9.50 3.98
C LYS A 188 20.16 -8.53 5.06
N LYS A 189 19.22 -7.62 4.77
CA LYS A 189 18.69 -6.70 5.79
C LYS A 189 17.82 -7.44 6.78
N LEU A 190 16.94 -8.32 6.30
CA LEU A 190 16.04 -9.10 7.16
C LEU A 190 16.78 -10.13 8.01
N GLU A 191 17.78 -10.81 7.45
CA GLU A 191 18.66 -11.74 8.19
C GLU A 191 19.43 -11.03 9.32
N ARG A 192 19.74 -9.74 9.17
CA ARG A 192 20.34 -8.94 10.27
C ARG A 192 19.35 -8.65 11.39
N ILE A 193 18.07 -8.49 11.05
CA ILE A 193 17.00 -8.25 12.04
C ILE A 193 16.64 -9.55 12.77
N TRP A 194 16.54 -10.66 12.04
CA TRP A 194 16.18 -11.98 12.56
C TRP A 194 17.20 -13.06 12.18
N PRO A 195 18.37 -13.09 12.84
CA PRO A 195 19.45 -14.01 12.49
C PRO A 195 19.16 -15.49 12.78
N THR A 196 18.10 -15.79 13.54
CA THR A 196 17.71 -17.15 13.94
C THR A 196 16.61 -17.74 13.08
N ILE A 197 16.08 -16.98 12.10
CA ILE A 197 15.00 -17.40 11.21
C ILE A 197 15.60 -17.60 9.82
N SER A 198 15.22 -18.68 9.14
CA SER A 198 15.58 -18.90 7.74
C SER A 198 14.74 -17.97 6.87
N ILE A 199 15.36 -17.02 6.18
CA ILE A 199 14.66 -16.03 5.35
C ILE A 199 15.08 -16.20 3.90
N THR A 200 14.10 -16.38 3.03
CA THR A 200 14.30 -16.44 1.58
C THR A 200 13.49 -15.32 0.93
N VAL A 201 14.18 -14.44 0.21
CA VAL A 201 13.54 -13.44 -0.64
C VAL A 201 13.74 -13.85 -2.08
N ALA A 202 12.66 -13.94 -2.85
CA ALA A 202 12.70 -14.34 -4.25
C ALA A 202 11.77 -13.47 -5.09
N LYS A 203 12.02 -13.45 -6.40
CA LYS A 203 11.07 -12.86 -7.36
C LYS A 203 10.04 -13.92 -7.75
N LYS A 204 8.78 -13.53 -7.88
CA LYS A 204 7.67 -14.45 -8.18
C LYS A 204 7.59 -15.56 -7.12
N ALA A 205 7.82 -15.18 -5.87
CA ALA A 205 7.82 -16.11 -4.75
C ALA A 205 6.43 -16.71 -4.52
N ASP A 206 5.37 -16.02 -4.92
CA ASP A 206 4.00 -16.50 -4.98
C ASP A 206 3.82 -17.72 -5.89
N SER A 207 4.50 -17.78 -7.04
CA SER A 207 4.49 -18.97 -7.92
C SER A 207 5.41 -20.10 -7.40
N LEU A 208 6.31 -19.83 -6.45
CA LEU A 208 7.30 -20.78 -5.93
C LEU A 208 6.90 -21.39 -4.59
N TYR A 209 6.22 -20.61 -3.75
CA TYR A 209 5.94 -20.95 -2.36
C TYR A 209 4.43 -20.74 -2.09
N PRO A 210 3.66 -21.81 -1.82
CA PRO A 210 2.22 -21.72 -1.58
C PRO A 210 1.83 -20.78 -0.44
N VAL A 211 2.70 -20.65 0.58
CA VAL A 211 2.50 -19.72 1.70
C VAL A 211 2.56 -18.25 1.26
N VAL A 212 3.37 -17.93 0.25
CA VAL A 212 3.42 -16.59 -0.35
C VAL A 212 2.22 -16.37 -1.25
N SER A 213 1.77 -17.39 -1.99
CA SER A 213 0.51 -17.34 -2.74
C SER A 213 -0.70 -17.06 -1.81
N ALA A 214 -0.75 -17.68 -0.64
CA ALA A 214 -1.77 -17.39 0.37
C ALA A 214 -1.71 -15.95 0.89
N ALA A 215 -0.51 -15.41 1.13
CA ALA A 215 -0.32 -14.00 1.47
C ALA A 215 -0.78 -13.08 0.32
N SER A 216 -0.49 -13.45 -0.93
CA SER A 216 -0.93 -12.74 -2.15
C SER A 216 -2.44 -12.60 -2.22
N VAL A 217 -3.18 -13.67 -1.92
CA VAL A 217 -4.66 -13.65 -1.84
C VAL A 217 -5.12 -12.67 -0.76
N CYS A 218 -4.52 -12.70 0.43
CA CYS A 218 -4.85 -11.79 1.51
C CYS A 218 -4.61 -10.33 1.12
N ALA A 219 -3.49 -10.03 0.46
CA ALA A 219 -3.14 -8.68 0.01
C ALA A 219 -4.10 -8.18 -1.07
N LYS A 220 -4.30 -8.96 -2.14
CA LYS A 220 -5.14 -8.57 -3.28
C LYS A 220 -6.59 -8.38 -2.88
N VAL A 221 -7.20 -9.34 -2.18
CA VAL A 221 -8.61 -9.23 -1.75
C VAL A 221 -8.81 -8.05 -0.80
N THR A 222 -7.86 -7.81 0.12
CA THR A 222 -7.94 -6.64 1.03
C THR A 222 -7.78 -5.32 0.26
N ARG A 223 -6.86 -5.23 -0.70
CA ARG A 223 -6.66 -4.04 -1.54
C ARG A 223 -7.90 -3.73 -2.36
N ASP A 224 -8.45 -4.75 -3.02
CA ASP A 224 -9.62 -4.65 -3.89
C ASP A 224 -10.84 -4.18 -3.08
N ALA A 225 -11.10 -4.79 -1.93
CA ALA A 225 -12.17 -4.36 -1.03
C ALA A 225 -11.96 -2.95 -0.46
N ALA A 226 -10.71 -2.55 -0.17
CA ALA A 226 -10.43 -1.20 0.30
C ALA A 226 -10.62 -0.15 -0.81
N LEU A 227 -10.28 -0.50 -2.06
CA LEU A 227 -10.54 0.36 -3.22
C LEU A 227 -12.06 0.53 -3.42
N ASP A 228 -12.85 -0.53 -3.27
CA ASP A 228 -14.32 -0.44 -3.33
C ASP A 228 -14.87 0.50 -2.25
N VAL A 229 -14.35 0.41 -1.02
CA VAL A 229 -14.74 1.32 0.07
C VAL A 229 -14.38 2.77 -0.25
N CYS A 230 -13.21 3.05 -0.85
CA CYS A 230 -12.89 4.40 -1.29
C CYS A 230 -13.89 4.91 -2.35
N TYR A 231 -14.36 4.03 -3.24
CA TYR A 231 -15.35 4.38 -4.25
C TYR A 231 -16.73 4.67 -3.64
N GLU A 232 -17.04 4.15 -2.45
CA GLU A 232 -18.33 4.36 -1.75
C GLU A 232 -18.74 5.84 -1.70
N LEU A 233 -17.79 6.76 -1.51
CA LEU A 233 -18.02 8.21 -1.42
C LEU A 233 -18.49 8.86 -2.73
N TYR A 234 -18.25 8.22 -3.87
CA TYR A 234 -18.49 8.77 -5.19
C TYR A 234 -19.75 8.21 -5.87
N HIS A 235 -20.47 7.30 -5.21
CA HIS A 235 -21.72 6.80 -5.75
C HIS A 235 -22.76 7.92 -5.84
N THR A 236 -23.38 8.03 -6.99
CA THR A 236 -24.58 8.85 -7.13
C THR A 236 -25.72 8.27 -6.26
N PRO A 237 -26.70 9.08 -5.84
CA PRO A 237 -27.86 8.58 -5.10
C PRO A 237 -28.65 7.48 -5.85
N GLU A 238 -28.61 7.51 -7.18
CA GLU A 238 -29.22 6.49 -8.04
C GLU A 238 -28.42 5.18 -8.00
N GLU A 239 -27.10 5.24 -8.08
CA GLU A 239 -26.20 4.09 -7.93
C GLU A 239 -26.30 3.48 -6.53
N ALA A 240 -26.27 4.31 -5.48
CA ALA A 240 -26.43 3.89 -4.08
C ALA A 240 -27.80 3.23 -3.82
N ALA A 241 -28.87 3.68 -4.49
CA ALA A 241 -30.18 3.06 -4.42
C ALA A 241 -30.25 1.71 -5.17
N THR A 242 -29.48 1.52 -6.23
CA THR A 242 -29.30 0.21 -6.89
C THR A 242 -28.43 -0.74 -6.07
N HIS A 243 -27.35 -0.26 -5.43
CA HIS A 243 -26.54 -1.03 -4.47
C HIS A 243 -27.38 -1.61 -3.33
N ALA A 244 -28.34 -0.84 -2.82
CA ALA A 244 -29.20 -1.29 -1.71
C ALA A 244 -30.32 -2.26 -2.13
N LYS A 245 -30.63 -2.39 -3.43
CA LYS A 245 -31.77 -3.16 -3.95
C LYS A 245 -31.40 -4.41 -4.74
N LYS A 246 -30.17 -4.52 -5.22
CA LYS A 246 -29.63 -5.73 -5.86
C LYS A 246 -28.33 -6.11 -5.16
N GLU A 247 -28.28 -7.31 -4.57
CA GLU A 247 -27.03 -7.97 -4.13
C GLU A 247 -26.13 -8.36 -5.32
N GLY A 248 -26.11 -7.59 -6.41
CA GLY A 248 -25.41 -7.96 -7.62
C GLY A 248 -25.29 -6.83 -8.63
N GLU A 249 -24.04 -6.60 -9.02
CA GLU A 249 -23.58 -5.85 -10.19
C GLU A 249 -23.62 -4.34 -10.05
N VAL A 250 -22.59 -3.80 -9.41
CA VAL A 250 -22.13 -2.45 -9.73
C VAL A 250 -20.72 -2.54 -10.27
N LYS A 251 -20.60 -2.21 -11.56
CA LYS A 251 -19.30 -2.01 -12.20
C LYS A 251 -18.62 -0.83 -11.53
N ILE A 252 -17.44 -1.06 -10.97
CA ILE A 252 -16.59 0.01 -10.47
C ILE A 252 -16.24 0.92 -11.66
N ALA A 253 -16.90 2.07 -11.75
CA ALA A 253 -16.81 2.91 -12.95
C ALA A 253 -15.44 3.57 -13.09
N TRP A 254 -14.70 3.74 -11.99
CA TRP A 254 -13.38 4.37 -11.99
C TRP A 254 -12.22 3.45 -12.37
N GLY A 255 -12.46 2.15 -12.63
CA GLY A 255 -11.44 1.22 -13.14
C GLY A 255 -10.53 0.58 -12.10
N SER A 256 -9.35 0.12 -12.53
CA SER A 256 -8.39 -0.65 -11.72
C SER A 256 -7.57 0.19 -10.74
N GLY A 257 -7.66 1.53 -10.84
CA GLY A 257 -6.80 2.47 -10.11
C GLY A 257 -5.41 2.68 -10.71
N TYR A 258 -5.03 1.92 -11.75
CA TYR A 258 -3.76 2.13 -12.45
C TYR A 258 -3.84 3.27 -13.48
N PRO A 259 -2.78 4.08 -13.64
CA PRO A 259 -2.75 5.16 -14.63
C PRO A 259 -3.02 4.70 -16.07
N SER A 260 -2.57 3.49 -16.41
CA SER A 260 -2.74 2.85 -17.72
C SER A 260 -4.18 2.46 -18.05
N ASP A 261 -5.07 2.36 -17.06
CA ASP A 261 -6.50 2.11 -17.30
C ASP A 261 -7.19 3.41 -17.73
N ALA A 262 -7.79 3.39 -18.91
CA ALA A 262 -8.53 4.51 -19.47
C ALA A 262 -9.69 4.97 -18.57
N ARG A 263 -10.31 4.05 -17.81
CA ARG A 263 -11.37 4.38 -16.84
C ARG A 263 -10.81 5.21 -15.68
N THR A 264 -9.69 4.78 -15.10
CA THR A 264 -8.97 5.50 -14.03
C THR A 264 -8.57 6.89 -14.49
N SER A 265 -7.91 6.98 -15.65
CA SER A 265 -7.46 8.25 -16.22
C SER A 265 -8.61 9.21 -16.53
N THR A 266 -9.76 8.68 -16.97
CA THR A 266 -10.98 9.48 -17.23
C THR A 266 -11.58 9.98 -15.92
N TRP A 267 -11.66 9.10 -14.91
CA TRP A 267 -12.21 9.45 -13.61
C TRP A 267 -11.38 10.52 -12.90
N LEU A 268 -10.04 10.40 -12.91
CA LEU A 268 -9.14 11.39 -12.31
C LEU A 268 -9.37 12.78 -12.89
N LYS A 269 -9.47 12.90 -14.22
CA LYS A 269 -9.71 14.20 -14.89
C LYS A 269 -11.09 14.77 -14.58
N ALA A 270 -12.10 13.92 -14.41
CA ALA A 270 -13.47 14.34 -14.16
C ALA A 270 -13.74 14.73 -12.70
N ASN A 271 -12.98 14.18 -11.75
CA ASN A 271 -13.22 14.33 -10.31
C ASN A 271 -12.10 15.12 -9.60
N MET A 272 -11.37 15.96 -10.35
CA MET A 272 -10.36 16.85 -9.78
C MET A 272 -11.02 18.15 -9.34
N ASP A 273 -10.99 18.42 -8.03
CA ASP A 273 -11.32 19.72 -7.47
C ASP A 273 -10.27 20.76 -7.90
N PRO A 274 -10.67 21.97 -8.34
CA PRO A 274 -9.72 22.97 -8.82
C PRO A 274 -8.70 23.40 -7.77
N VAL A 275 -9.05 23.41 -6.49
CA VAL A 275 -8.19 23.91 -5.40
C VAL A 275 -7.52 22.75 -4.67
N PHE A 276 -8.26 21.70 -4.35
CA PHE A 276 -7.80 20.61 -3.49
C PHE A 276 -7.32 19.36 -4.26
N GLY A 277 -7.59 19.28 -5.56
CA GLY A 277 -7.30 18.07 -6.34
C GLY A 277 -8.27 16.94 -5.99
N TRP A 278 -7.77 15.84 -5.44
CA TRP A 278 -8.58 14.65 -5.09
C TRP A 278 -8.66 14.43 -3.58
N GLY A 279 -9.42 13.40 -3.16
CA GLY A 279 -9.51 13.00 -1.76
C GLY A 279 -8.37 12.07 -1.33
N ASN A 280 -8.60 11.41 -0.20
CA ASN A 280 -7.64 10.50 0.44
C ASN A 280 -7.35 9.23 -0.38
N GLU A 281 -8.16 8.96 -1.40
CA GLU A 281 -8.02 7.84 -2.32
C GLU A 281 -6.90 8.03 -3.35
N CYS A 282 -6.46 9.27 -3.63
CA CYS A 282 -5.49 9.55 -4.67
C CYS A 282 -4.06 9.66 -4.13
N ARG A 283 -3.11 9.08 -4.86
CA ARG A 283 -1.68 9.17 -4.57
C ARG A 283 -1.06 10.35 -5.31
N PHE A 284 -0.97 11.49 -4.64
CA PHE A 284 -0.43 12.73 -5.19
C PHE A 284 1.06 12.63 -5.59
N SER A 285 1.80 11.66 -5.05
CA SER A 285 3.22 11.45 -5.39
C SER A 285 3.46 10.75 -6.74
N TRP A 286 2.40 10.31 -7.44
CA TRP A 286 2.52 9.65 -8.75
C TRP A 286 2.67 10.66 -9.90
N GLY A 287 3.39 10.26 -10.94
CA GLY A 287 3.63 11.08 -12.13
C GLY A 287 2.34 11.59 -12.76
N THR A 288 1.36 10.70 -12.98
CA THR A 288 0.05 11.06 -13.55
C THR A 288 -0.69 12.12 -12.71
N ALA A 289 -0.73 11.97 -11.38
CA ALA A 289 -1.42 12.94 -10.50
C ALA A 289 -0.71 14.30 -10.53
N LYS A 290 0.63 14.28 -10.49
CA LYS A 290 1.46 15.49 -10.56
C LYS A 290 1.31 16.21 -11.90
N GLU A 291 1.30 15.51 -13.02
CA GLU A 291 1.12 16.11 -14.34
C GLU A 291 -0.26 16.78 -14.48
N LEU A 292 -1.31 16.18 -13.90
CA LEU A 292 -2.64 16.76 -13.90
C LEU A 292 -2.74 18.03 -13.03
N LEU A 293 -2.04 18.09 -11.89
CA LEU A 293 -2.04 19.23 -10.98
C LEU A 293 -1.10 20.37 -11.40
N GLU A 294 0.12 20.04 -11.84
CA GLU A 294 1.21 20.99 -12.08
C GLU A 294 1.56 21.13 -13.57
N GLY A 295 0.83 20.42 -14.45
CA GLY A 295 1.09 20.45 -15.88
C GLY A 295 0.86 21.82 -16.51
N LYS A 296 1.23 21.96 -17.79
CA LYS A 296 1.11 23.21 -18.56
C LYS A 296 -0.31 23.78 -18.69
N LYS A 297 -1.32 23.03 -18.25
CA LYS A 297 -2.74 23.39 -18.25
C LYS A 297 -3.32 23.56 -16.84
N ALA A 298 -2.48 23.62 -15.80
CA ALA A 298 -2.93 23.83 -14.44
C ALA A 298 -3.62 25.20 -14.32
N ASP A 299 -4.83 25.21 -13.79
CA ASP A 299 -5.60 26.43 -13.56
C ASP A 299 -5.06 27.23 -12.36
N LEU A 300 -4.36 26.56 -11.45
CA LEU A 300 -3.82 27.10 -10.21
C LEU A 300 -2.37 26.64 -10.01
N SER A 301 -1.50 27.56 -9.61
CA SER A 301 -0.11 27.28 -9.26
C SER A 301 0.04 27.35 -7.74
N ILE A 302 0.60 26.31 -7.14
CA ILE A 302 0.85 26.22 -5.70
C ILE A 302 2.35 26.29 -5.46
N ASP A 303 2.80 27.33 -4.76
CA ASP A 303 4.18 27.45 -4.33
C ASP A 303 4.32 26.96 -2.89
N TRP A 304 5.09 25.88 -2.71
CA TRP A 304 5.45 25.37 -1.40
C TRP A 304 6.69 26.11 -0.89
N PRO A 305 6.74 26.51 0.38
CA PRO A 305 7.96 27.03 0.97
C PRO A 305 9.01 25.92 0.94
N VAL A 306 10.03 26.10 0.11
CA VAL A 306 11.21 25.25 0.16
C VAL A 306 11.93 25.63 1.46
N GLU A 307 12.16 24.67 2.35
CA GLU A 307 13.13 24.90 3.42
C GLU A 307 14.46 25.15 2.72
N ASP A 308 14.86 26.42 2.71
CA ASP A 308 16.16 26.85 2.25
C ASP A 308 17.19 26.05 3.05
N ASP A 309 17.85 25.09 2.39
CA ASP A 309 18.99 24.35 2.94
C ASP A 309 20.12 25.37 3.11
N GLY A 310 20.00 26.19 4.18
CA GLY A 310 20.75 27.40 4.48
C GLY A 310 21.76 27.76 3.42
N ASP A 311 21.33 28.55 2.43
CA ASP A 311 22.25 29.05 1.42
C ASP A 311 23.37 29.77 2.19
N ASP A 312 24.55 29.16 2.21
CA ASP A 312 25.78 29.70 2.77
C ASP A 312 26.25 30.82 1.83
N MET A 313 25.39 31.83 1.64
CA MET A 313 25.67 33.06 0.92
C MET A 313 26.79 33.74 1.69
N ARG A 314 28.02 33.45 1.29
CA ARG A 314 29.18 34.20 1.70
C ARG A 314 28.90 35.66 1.34
N MET A 315 29.10 36.56 2.29
CA MET A 315 29.01 38.02 2.10
C MET A 315 29.77 38.53 0.85
N THR A 316 30.67 37.74 0.27
CA THR A 316 31.40 38.04 -0.97
C THR A 316 30.50 38.12 -2.21
N ASP A 317 29.34 37.45 -2.21
CA ASP A 317 28.44 37.43 -3.37
C ASP A 317 27.58 38.71 -3.46
N PHE A 318 27.50 39.48 -2.37
CA PHE A 318 26.84 40.79 -2.33
C PHE A 318 27.65 41.90 -3.05
N PHE A 319 28.95 41.70 -3.27
CA PHE A 319 29.82 42.69 -3.93
C PHE A 319 29.99 42.46 -5.44
N SER A 320 29.45 41.35 -5.97
CA SER A 320 29.52 41.01 -7.39
C SER A 320 28.16 41.20 -8.04
N GLY A 321 27.77 42.47 -8.19
CA GLY A 321 26.46 42.88 -8.66
C GLY A 321 26.08 42.42 -10.07
N GLY A 322 24.79 42.16 -10.23
CA GLY A 322 24.07 42.16 -11.50
C GLY A 322 22.59 42.31 -11.21
N GLU A 323 22.01 43.45 -11.62
CA GLU A 323 20.59 43.78 -11.42
C GLU A 323 19.66 42.63 -11.82
N LYS A 324 19.01 42.01 -10.83
CA LYS A 324 17.77 41.27 -11.05
C LYS A 324 16.67 41.96 -10.24
N LYS A 325 15.69 42.51 -10.96
CA LYS A 325 14.36 42.83 -10.42
C LYS A 325 13.75 41.53 -9.88
N GLY A 326 13.85 41.33 -8.58
CA GLY A 326 13.16 40.31 -7.81
C GLY A 326 12.28 41.01 -6.79
N ASP A 327 11.05 40.51 -6.65
CA ASP A 327 9.94 41.06 -5.89
C ASP A 327 10.32 41.40 -4.43
N GLU A 328 10.40 42.70 -4.10
CA GLU A 328 10.74 43.23 -2.77
C GLU A 328 9.64 43.01 -1.70
N LEU A 329 8.72 42.07 -1.91
CA LEU A 329 7.59 41.82 -1.01
C LEU A 329 7.81 40.65 -0.03
N VAL A 330 8.88 39.88 -0.17
CA VAL A 330 9.16 38.71 0.69
C VAL A 330 9.85 39.11 2.01
N GLU A 331 10.40 40.32 2.13
CA GLU A 331 11.11 40.74 3.36
C GLU A 331 10.20 41.35 4.45
N TRP A 332 8.90 41.51 4.23
CA TRP A 332 8.04 42.24 5.17
C TRP A 332 7.41 41.39 6.29
N PHE A 333 7.20 40.09 6.10
CA PHE A 333 6.62 39.26 7.16
C PHE A 333 7.68 38.72 8.14
N GLY A 334 8.05 39.59 9.08
CA GLY A 334 8.53 39.33 10.44
C GLY A 334 9.20 37.98 10.73
N LYS A 335 10.52 38.01 10.96
CA LYS A 335 11.26 36.94 11.65
C LYS A 335 10.54 36.51 12.94
N ARG A 336 10.36 35.20 13.11
CA ARG A 336 10.02 34.61 14.42
C ARG A 336 11.15 34.94 15.41
N VAL A 337 10.79 35.63 16.50
CA VAL A 337 11.69 35.83 17.64
C VAL A 337 11.72 34.55 18.45
N THR A 338 12.70 33.69 18.20
CA THR A 338 13.02 32.57 19.08
C THR A 338 14.52 32.47 19.23
N VAL A 339 15.10 33.22 20.17
CA VAL A 339 16.19 32.80 21.07
C VAL A 339 16.20 33.78 22.24
N GLU A 340 16.12 33.25 23.46
CA GLU A 340 16.28 33.96 24.72
C GLU A 340 17.59 34.77 24.71
N MET A 341 17.50 36.09 24.91
CA MET A 341 18.67 36.88 25.31
C MET A 341 19.00 36.52 26.75
N GLU A 342 20.01 35.66 26.96
CA GLU A 342 20.76 35.66 28.21
C GLU A 342 21.43 37.03 28.34
N ALA A 343 20.91 37.84 29.26
CA ALA A 343 21.54 39.08 29.69
C ALA A 343 22.48 38.79 30.87
N PHE A 344 23.69 39.33 30.75
CA PHE A 344 24.70 39.46 31.79
C PHE A 344 24.19 40.13 33.08
#